data_AF-A0AAN9BIK8-F1
#
_entry.id   AF-A0AAN9BIK8-F1
#
_cell.length_a   1.000
_cell.length_b   1.000
_cell.length_c   1.000
_cell.angle_alpha   90.00
_cell.angle_beta   90.00
_cell.angle_gamma   90.00
#
_symmetry.space_group_name_H-M   'P 1'
#
loop_
_entity.id
_entity.type
_entity.pdbx_description
1 polymer ?
#
loop_
_entity_poly.entity_id
_entity_poly.type
_entity_poly.pdbx_seq_one_letter_code
_entity_poly.pdbx_strand_id
1 'polypeptide(L)'
;MASVCGVPLDKKEIVEGSGSRTIPALHPDWCIKSRFVSYVAPPLDSSDQGLMGEWLERLQYICADLHWLLQLPHHKFWCQVIFDESLHQMLDSFLRYSPRPYDVDNELTGDNRRLHDEVTRLAFFTYLRMATYKESKENWLTPEVFGEIIYENFLFDIPKLLDLCALYGHSNTALLSKMVSNVFTQQPQYLDDLHAAVPTILQVFVNIAIKCGVETEGSGLAPQKLAVGQQVWGDVASMESAELQDLVLYLADSAITLTSFLTVFPPASPVLHQLHFGPRSVHFH
;
A
#
# COMPACT_ATOMS: atom_id res chain seq x y z
N MET A 1 29.00 -12.91 29.01
CA MET A 1 28.62 -14.12 28.24
C MET A 1 27.83 -13.64 27.04
N ALA A 2 28.40 -13.72 25.84
CA ALA A 2 27.68 -13.39 24.62
C ALA A 2 26.61 -14.46 24.39
N SER A 3 25.34 -14.09 24.54
CA SER A 3 24.21 -14.90 24.10
C SER A 3 24.41 -15.16 22.61
N VAL A 4 24.61 -16.42 22.21
CA VAL A 4 24.67 -16.81 20.81
C VAL A 4 23.33 -16.41 20.18
N CYS A 5 23.34 -15.34 19.39
CA CYS A 5 22.17 -14.89 18.63
C CYS A 5 21.87 -15.95 17.56
N GLY A 6 20.59 -16.26 17.33
CA GLY A 6 20.21 -17.27 16.32
C GLY A 6 20.74 -16.93 14.92
N VAL A 7 21.01 -17.95 14.10
CA VAL A 7 21.40 -17.78 12.69
C VAL A 7 20.28 -17.06 11.93
N PRO A 8 20.56 -16.00 11.16
CA PRO A 8 19.54 -15.28 10.41
C PRO A 8 18.90 -16.17 9.35
N LEU A 9 17.63 -15.90 9.03
CA LEU A 9 16.81 -16.75 8.18
C LEU A 9 17.41 -16.95 6.78
N ASP A 10 18.00 -15.92 6.19
CA ASP A 10 18.68 -15.92 4.89
C ASP A 10 19.93 -16.81 4.84
N LYS A 11 20.49 -17.17 5.98
CA LYS A 11 21.67 -18.08 6.10
C LYS A 11 21.34 -19.40 6.75
N LYS A 12 20.07 -19.61 7.10
CA LYS A 12 19.62 -20.79 7.82
C LYS A 12 19.30 -21.89 6.82
N GLU A 13 19.68 -23.11 7.18
CA GLU A 13 19.30 -24.32 6.46
C GLU A 13 18.39 -25.19 7.34
N ILE A 14 17.48 -25.93 6.71
CA ILE A 14 16.53 -26.84 7.34
C ILE A 14 16.73 -28.24 6.76
N VAL A 15 16.84 -29.22 7.64
CA VAL A 15 17.01 -30.62 7.27
C VAL A 15 15.64 -31.25 7.05
N GLU A 16 15.43 -31.82 5.85
CA GLU A 16 14.20 -32.49 5.47
C GLU A 16 14.27 -34.00 5.77
N GLY A 17 13.23 -34.55 6.40
CA GLY A 17 13.11 -35.98 6.68
C GLY A 17 14.15 -36.52 7.67
N SER A 18 14.58 -37.78 7.47
CA SER A 18 15.53 -38.49 8.35
C SER A 18 17.00 -38.07 8.16
N GLY A 19 17.28 -36.87 7.66
CA GLY A 19 18.63 -36.32 7.55
C GLY A 19 19.29 -36.40 6.18
N SER A 20 18.57 -36.72 5.11
CA SER A 20 19.17 -36.96 3.79
C SER A 20 19.32 -35.71 2.90
N ARG A 21 18.57 -34.63 3.18
CA ARG A 21 18.60 -33.41 2.35
C ARG A 21 18.52 -32.16 3.22
N THR A 22 19.43 -31.23 2.97
CA THR A 22 19.47 -29.91 3.60
C THR A 22 19.01 -28.87 2.58
N ILE A 23 18.01 -28.07 2.93
CA ILE A 23 17.39 -27.07 2.04
C ILE A 23 17.50 -25.70 2.73
N PRO A 24 17.80 -24.61 2.00
CA PRO A 24 17.73 -23.26 2.55
C PRO A 24 16.36 -22.99 3.21
N ALA A 25 16.35 -22.24 4.31
CA ALA A 25 15.12 -21.93 5.03
C ALA A 25 14.18 -21.00 4.24
N LEU A 26 14.74 -20.20 3.32
CA LEU A 26 14.01 -19.50 2.27
C LEU A 26 14.07 -20.33 0.99
N HIS A 27 13.01 -21.10 0.71
CA HIS A 27 12.96 -21.94 -0.48
C HIS A 27 11.50 -22.17 -0.89
N PRO A 28 11.19 -22.22 -2.21
CA PRO A 28 9.83 -22.45 -2.69
C PRO A 28 9.17 -23.72 -2.14
N ASP A 29 9.94 -24.78 -1.85
CA ASP A 29 9.43 -26.02 -1.27
C ASP A 29 8.77 -25.84 0.12
N TRP A 30 9.08 -24.74 0.83
CA TRP A 30 8.45 -24.41 2.10
C TRP A 30 7.18 -23.57 1.96
N CYS A 31 6.91 -23.04 0.76
CA CYS A 31 5.69 -22.31 0.45
C CYS A 31 4.50 -23.28 0.43
N ILE A 32 3.45 -22.95 1.18
CA ILE A 32 2.26 -23.79 1.23
C ILE A 32 1.41 -23.43 0.02
N LYS A 33 0.99 -24.46 -0.73
CA LYS A 33 0.07 -24.31 -1.86
C LYS A 33 -1.31 -23.91 -1.35
N SER A 34 -1.48 -22.62 -1.11
CA SER A 34 -2.75 -21.95 -0.88
C SER A 34 -3.02 -21.01 -2.05
N ARG A 35 -4.25 -20.51 -2.17
CA ARG A 35 -4.59 -19.47 -3.13
C ARG A 35 -5.42 -18.41 -2.43
N PHE A 36 -4.84 -17.23 -2.28
CA PHE A 36 -5.54 -16.08 -1.74
C PHE A 36 -6.50 -15.54 -2.78
N VAL A 37 -7.73 -15.25 -2.35
CA VAL A 37 -8.74 -14.59 -3.20
C VAL A 37 -8.47 -13.09 -3.18
N SER A 38 -8.50 -12.45 -4.35
CA SER A 38 -8.37 -10.98 -4.44
C SER A 38 -9.51 -10.27 -3.74
N TYR A 39 -9.20 -9.15 -3.09
CA TYR A 39 -10.19 -8.26 -2.51
C TYR A 39 -10.95 -7.49 -3.60
N VAL A 40 -12.21 -7.18 -3.35
CA VAL A 40 -13.03 -6.31 -4.21
C VAL A 40 -13.76 -5.30 -3.33
N ALA A 41 -14.02 -4.10 -3.88
CA ALA A 41 -14.75 -3.06 -3.16
C ALA A 41 -16.15 -3.56 -2.73
N PRO A 42 -16.68 -3.07 -1.58
CA PRO A 42 -18.06 -3.36 -1.21
C PRO A 42 -19.02 -2.91 -2.32
N PRO A 43 -20.17 -3.60 -2.48
CA PRO A 43 -21.20 -3.16 -3.41
C PRO A 43 -21.68 -1.75 -3.09
N LEU A 44 -21.91 -0.93 -4.12
CA LEU A 44 -22.46 0.42 -3.97
C LEU A 44 -23.92 0.38 -3.46
N ASP A 45 -24.70 -0.61 -3.91
CA ASP A 45 -26.06 -0.84 -3.45
C ASP A 45 -26.05 -1.83 -2.27
N SER A 46 -26.09 -1.29 -1.05
CA SER A 46 -26.13 -2.07 0.18
C SER A 46 -27.43 -2.89 0.36
N SER A 47 -28.47 -2.62 -0.45
CA SER A 47 -29.73 -3.34 -0.42
C SER A 47 -29.70 -4.66 -1.21
N ASP A 48 -28.78 -4.80 -2.18
CA ASP A 48 -28.58 -6.05 -2.94
C ASP A 48 -27.94 -7.12 -2.06
N GLN A 49 -28.79 -7.95 -1.46
CA GLN A 49 -28.37 -9.04 -0.58
C GLN A 49 -27.52 -10.10 -1.29
N GLY A 50 -27.66 -10.26 -2.61
CA GLY A 50 -26.89 -11.23 -3.38
C GLY A 50 -25.44 -10.79 -3.53
N LEU A 51 -25.23 -9.57 -4.02
CA LEU A 51 -23.90 -8.98 -4.17
C LEU A 51 -23.21 -8.77 -2.83
N MET A 52 -23.97 -8.34 -1.80
CA MET A 52 -23.44 -8.21 -0.45
C MET A 52 -23.05 -9.57 0.13
N GLY A 53 -23.85 -10.61 -0.09
CA GLY A 53 -23.54 -11.97 0.33
C GLY A 53 -22.25 -12.52 -0.30
N GLU A 54 -22.07 -12.33 -1.61
CA GLU A 54 -20.84 -12.73 -2.31
C GLU A 54 -19.60 -11.99 -1.77
N TRP A 55 -19.73 -10.67 -1.55
CA TRP A 55 -18.66 -9.87 -1.00
C TRP A 55 -18.27 -10.32 0.42
N LEU A 56 -19.25 -10.62 1.27
CA LEU A 56 -19.01 -11.13 2.61
C LEU A 56 -18.34 -12.51 2.62
N GLU A 57 -18.78 -13.44 1.76
CA GLU A 57 -18.14 -14.74 1.63
C GLU A 57 -16.66 -14.59 1.25
N ARG A 58 -16.37 -13.69 0.30
CA ARG A 58 -15.00 -13.35 -0.10
C ARG A 58 -14.17 -12.79 1.06
N LEU A 59 -14.74 -11.87 1.87
CA LEU A 59 -14.06 -11.37 3.07
C LEU A 59 -13.80 -12.47 4.10
N GLN A 60 -14.69 -13.46 4.24
CA GLN A 60 -14.48 -14.58 5.17
C GLN A 60 -13.29 -15.43 4.75
N TYR A 61 -13.13 -15.74 3.46
CA TYR A 61 -11.94 -16.44 2.96
C TYR A 61 -10.66 -15.62 3.22
N ILE A 62 -10.67 -14.33 2.86
CA ILE A 62 -9.51 -13.44 3.08
C ILE A 62 -9.16 -13.37 4.57
N CYS A 63 -10.16 -13.23 5.44
CA CYS A 63 -9.98 -13.18 6.89
C CYS A 63 -9.33 -14.47 7.42
N ALA A 64 -9.85 -15.63 7.02
CA ALA A 64 -9.30 -16.93 7.41
C ALA A 64 -7.86 -17.12 6.92
N ASP A 65 -7.59 -16.77 5.66
CA ASP A 65 -6.26 -16.91 5.06
C ASP A 65 -5.24 -15.96 5.68
N LEU A 66 -5.61 -14.72 5.98
CA LEU A 66 -4.74 -13.77 6.66
C LEU A 66 -4.47 -14.18 8.12
N HIS A 67 -5.46 -14.71 8.83
CA HIS A 67 -5.26 -15.29 10.15
C HIS A 67 -4.26 -16.44 10.10
N TRP A 68 -4.42 -17.35 9.16
CA TRP A 68 -3.51 -18.46 8.95
C TRP A 68 -2.09 -17.97 8.63
N LEU A 69 -1.94 -17.03 7.69
CA LEU A 69 -0.67 -16.44 7.28
C LEU A 69 0.07 -15.84 8.48
N LEU A 70 -0.63 -15.04 9.30
CA LEU A 70 -0.05 -14.40 10.47
C LEU A 70 0.33 -15.38 11.59
N GLN A 71 -0.27 -16.57 11.61
CA GLN A 71 0.10 -17.64 12.54
C GLN A 71 1.30 -18.49 12.05
N LEU A 72 1.74 -18.33 10.80
CA LEU A 72 2.87 -19.08 10.28
C LEU A 72 4.17 -18.75 11.05
N PRO A 73 5.03 -19.76 11.32
CA PRO A 73 6.38 -19.52 11.80
C PRO A 73 7.16 -18.63 10.84
N HIS A 74 8.12 -17.85 11.37
CA HIS A 74 8.91 -16.86 10.63
C HIS A 74 9.37 -17.32 9.23
N HIS A 75 10.04 -18.48 9.13
CA HIS A 75 10.52 -18.98 7.83
C HIS A 75 9.39 -19.28 6.83
N LYS A 76 8.27 -19.86 7.29
CA LYS A 76 7.13 -20.19 6.42
C LYS A 76 6.37 -18.95 5.99
N PHE A 77 6.25 -17.97 6.88
CA PHE A 77 5.67 -16.67 6.55
C PHE A 77 6.46 -16.01 5.41
N TRP A 78 7.78 -15.92 5.54
CA TRP A 78 8.62 -15.34 4.49
C TRP A 78 8.61 -16.15 3.20
N CYS A 79 8.55 -17.49 3.27
CA CYS A 79 8.39 -18.29 2.05
C CYS A 79 7.04 -18.02 1.37
N GLN A 80 5.94 -17.87 2.12
CA GLN A 80 4.65 -17.50 1.53
C GLN A 80 4.73 -16.11 0.89
N VAL A 81 5.27 -15.13 1.61
CA VAL A 81 5.40 -13.75 1.15
C VAL A 81 6.29 -13.62 -0.09
N ILE A 82 7.36 -14.41 -0.22
CA ILE A 82 8.27 -14.32 -1.37
C ILE A 82 7.72 -15.09 -2.57
N PHE A 83 7.11 -16.26 -2.35
CA PHE A 83 6.85 -17.22 -3.44
C PHE A 83 5.37 -17.38 -3.81
N ASP A 84 4.42 -16.76 -3.10
CA ASP A 84 2.99 -16.81 -3.44
C ASP A 84 2.49 -15.50 -4.07
N GLU A 85 2.41 -15.49 -5.41
CA GLU A 85 1.87 -14.36 -6.18
C GLU A 85 0.40 -14.05 -5.86
N SER A 86 -0.39 -15.04 -5.43
CA SER A 86 -1.81 -14.80 -5.10
C SER A 86 -1.96 -13.97 -3.84
N LEU A 87 -1.02 -14.10 -2.88
CA LEU A 87 -0.95 -13.25 -1.70
C LEU A 87 -0.68 -11.79 -2.11
N HIS A 88 0.25 -11.54 -3.04
CA HIS A 88 0.52 -10.19 -3.54
C HIS A 88 -0.72 -9.58 -4.19
N GLN A 89 -1.39 -10.34 -5.06
CA GLN A 89 -2.62 -9.87 -5.71
C GLN A 89 -3.72 -9.53 -4.71
N MET A 90 -3.87 -10.33 -3.64
CA MET A 90 -4.84 -10.05 -2.59
C MET A 90 -4.50 -8.79 -1.80
N LEU A 91 -3.24 -8.62 -1.39
CA LEU A 91 -2.81 -7.43 -0.65
C LEU A 91 -2.91 -6.15 -1.51
N ASP A 92 -2.52 -6.22 -2.78
CA ASP A 92 -2.59 -5.10 -3.73
C ASP A 92 -4.03 -4.69 -4.02
N SER A 93 -4.91 -5.67 -4.27
CA SER A 93 -6.33 -5.40 -4.46
C SER A 93 -6.99 -4.87 -3.19
N PHE A 94 -6.54 -5.30 -2.01
CA PHE A 94 -7.01 -4.75 -0.73
C PHE A 94 -6.64 -3.27 -0.61
N LEU A 95 -5.37 -2.90 -0.79
CA LEU A 95 -4.94 -1.49 -0.71
C LEU A 95 -5.68 -0.61 -1.73
N ARG A 96 -5.87 -1.12 -2.95
CA ARG A 96 -6.49 -0.36 -4.03
C ARG A 96 -7.98 -0.13 -3.82
N TYR A 97 -8.72 -1.14 -3.37
CA TYR A 97 -10.19 -1.12 -3.38
C TYR A 97 -10.81 -1.03 -1.98
N SER A 98 -10.03 -1.12 -0.90
CA SER A 98 -10.56 -0.91 0.45
C SER A 98 -11.09 0.53 0.57
N PRO A 99 -12.32 0.72 1.09
CA PRO A 99 -12.83 2.04 1.40
C PRO A 99 -11.90 2.78 2.36
N ARG A 100 -11.70 4.08 2.11
CA ARG A 100 -10.92 4.95 2.96
C ARG A 100 -11.80 5.47 4.10
N PRO A 101 -11.21 5.86 5.24
CA PRO A 101 -11.97 6.39 6.38
C PRO A 101 -12.80 7.65 6.07
N TYR A 102 -12.44 8.37 5.00
CA TYR A 102 -13.07 9.62 4.57
C TYR A 102 -13.98 9.45 3.33
N ASP A 103 -14.15 8.22 2.83
CA ASP A 103 -15.08 7.95 1.73
C ASP A 103 -16.52 8.10 2.22
N VAL A 104 -17.33 8.86 1.49
CA VAL A 104 -18.71 9.22 1.87
C VAL A 104 -19.66 8.02 1.80
N ASP A 105 -19.38 7.04 0.93
CA ASP A 105 -20.28 5.92 0.62
C ASP A 105 -19.99 4.64 1.43
N ASN A 106 -19.25 4.73 2.54
CA ASN A 106 -18.94 3.56 3.38
C ASN A 106 -20.08 3.22 4.36
N GLU A 107 -21.20 2.72 3.84
CA GLU A 107 -22.40 2.36 4.60
C GLU A 107 -22.33 1.01 5.33
N LEU A 108 -21.15 0.41 5.50
CA LEU A 108 -21.03 -0.86 6.21
C LEU A 108 -21.53 -0.72 7.66
N THR A 109 -22.41 -1.61 8.10
CA THR A 109 -22.98 -1.62 9.45
C THR A 109 -22.97 -3.02 10.06
N GLY A 110 -23.17 -3.10 11.38
CA GLY A 110 -23.32 -4.37 12.09
C GLY A 110 -22.14 -5.33 11.91
N ASP A 111 -22.45 -6.59 11.60
CA ASP A 111 -21.46 -7.65 11.43
C ASP A 111 -20.61 -7.48 10.16
N ASN A 112 -21.15 -6.85 9.11
CA ASN A 112 -20.43 -6.58 7.86
C ASN A 112 -19.25 -5.65 8.12
N ARG A 113 -19.48 -4.59 8.91
CA ARG A 113 -18.41 -3.68 9.35
C ARG A 113 -17.37 -4.41 10.20
N ARG A 114 -17.79 -5.25 11.15
CA ARG A 114 -16.86 -5.98 12.02
C ARG A 114 -15.93 -6.91 11.23
N LEU A 115 -16.47 -7.63 10.26
CA LEU A 115 -15.68 -8.51 9.41
C LEU A 115 -14.70 -7.71 8.55
N HIS A 116 -15.17 -6.62 7.94
CA HIS A 116 -14.29 -5.72 7.18
C HIS A 116 -13.17 -5.15 8.05
N ASP A 117 -13.50 -4.60 9.23
CA ASP A 117 -12.52 -4.04 10.15
C ASP A 117 -11.48 -5.08 10.60
N GLU A 118 -11.89 -6.34 10.76
CA GLU A 118 -10.96 -7.44 11.06
C GLU A 118 -10.03 -7.74 9.88
N VAL A 119 -10.54 -7.79 8.64
CA VAL A 119 -9.70 -7.93 7.44
C VAL A 119 -8.72 -6.76 7.32
N THR A 120 -9.19 -5.52 7.51
CA THR A 120 -8.34 -4.32 7.53
C THR A 120 -7.25 -4.43 8.60
N ARG A 121 -7.60 -4.88 9.81
CA ARG A 121 -6.62 -5.09 10.89
C ARG A 121 -5.59 -6.16 10.51
N LEU A 122 -6.01 -7.28 9.95
CA LEU A 122 -5.12 -8.39 9.57
C LEU A 122 -4.21 -8.01 8.39
N ALA A 123 -4.71 -7.26 7.41
CA ALA A 123 -3.92 -6.74 6.30
C ALA A 123 -2.81 -5.81 6.82
N PHE A 124 -3.14 -4.89 7.74
CA PHE A 124 -2.15 -4.05 8.40
C PHE A 124 -1.05 -4.86 9.11
N PHE A 125 -1.43 -5.87 9.89
CA PHE A 125 -0.46 -6.70 10.60
C PHE A 125 0.41 -7.53 9.63
N THR A 126 -0.13 -7.91 8.47
CA THR A 126 0.64 -8.58 7.41
C THR A 126 1.72 -7.65 6.86
N TYR A 127 1.35 -6.42 6.48
CA TYR A 127 2.33 -5.42 6.05
C TYR A 127 3.33 -5.04 7.14
N LEU A 128 2.89 -4.94 8.40
CA LEU A 128 3.79 -4.66 9.53
C LEU A 128 4.84 -5.77 9.69
N ARG A 129 4.42 -7.03 9.55
CA ARG A 129 5.32 -8.18 9.62
C ARG A 129 6.29 -8.20 8.44
N MET A 130 5.81 -7.94 7.22
CA MET A 130 6.64 -7.78 6.02
C MET A 130 7.64 -6.62 6.13
N ALA A 131 7.30 -5.57 6.89
CA ALA A 131 8.19 -4.44 7.14
C ALA A 131 9.12 -4.65 8.35
N THR A 132 9.15 -5.83 8.97
CA THR A 132 9.94 -6.10 10.18
C THR A 132 11.01 -7.16 9.94
N TYR A 133 12.24 -6.73 9.65
CA TYR A 133 13.38 -7.64 9.42
C TYR A 133 13.78 -8.47 10.65
N LYS A 134 13.36 -8.04 11.85
CA LYS A 134 13.71 -8.66 13.14
C LYS A 134 12.48 -8.83 14.01
N GLU A 135 11.79 -9.96 13.85
CA GLU A 135 10.61 -10.32 14.66
C GLU A 135 10.98 -10.69 16.10
N SER A 136 12.12 -11.35 16.30
CA SER A 136 12.65 -11.68 17.64
C SER A 136 14.19 -11.77 17.65
N LYS A 137 14.79 -12.21 18.76
CA LYS A 137 16.24 -12.46 18.83
C LYS A 137 16.67 -13.68 17.99
N GLU A 138 15.74 -14.60 17.76
CA GLU A 138 15.92 -15.87 17.07
C GLU A 138 15.37 -15.83 15.63
N ASN A 139 14.42 -14.93 15.36
CA ASN A 139 13.73 -14.80 14.09
C ASN A 139 14.02 -13.44 13.46
N TRP A 140 14.97 -13.42 12.53
CA TRP A 140 15.40 -12.22 11.84
C TRP A 140 16.05 -12.54 10.51
N LEU A 141 16.07 -11.58 9.59
CA LEU A 141 16.81 -11.56 8.34
C LEU A 141 17.96 -10.56 8.46
N THR A 142 19.06 -10.77 7.76
CA THR A 142 20.08 -9.71 7.64
C THR A 142 19.47 -8.47 6.97
N PRO A 143 19.78 -7.25 7.46
CA PRO A 143 19.25 -6.00 6.90
C PRO A 143 19.36 -5.88 5.38
N GLU A 144 20.52 -6.28 4.84
CA GLU A 144 20.83 -6.20 3.41
C GLU A 144 19.90 -7.11 2.60
N VAL A 145 19.80 -8.39 2.97
CA VAL A 145 18.94 -9.36 2.27
C VAL A 145 17.46 -9.02 2.47
N PHE A 146 17.07 -8.51 3.63
CA PHE A 146 15.71 -8.02 3.84
C PHE A 146 15.37 -6.88 2.88
N GLY A 147 16.26 -5.90 2.73
CA GLY A 147 16.09 -4.78 1.80
C GLY A 147 15.96 -5.22 0.35
N GLU A 148 16.77 -6.21 -0.07
CA GLU A 148 16.66 -6.85 -1.39
C GLU A 148 15.32 -7.58 -1.54
N ILE A 149 14.92 -8.40 -0.56
CA ILE A 149 13.66 -9.16 -0.62
C ILE A 149 12.46 -8.23 -0.82
N ILE A 150 12.35 -7.18 0.00
CA ILE A 150 11.17 -6.31 -0.07
C ILE A 150 11.07 -5.53 -1.37
N TYR A 151 12.21 -5.24 -2.00
CA TYR A 151 12.32 -4.45 -3.23
C TYR A 151 12.14 -5.32 -4.47
N GLU A 152 12.96 -6.36 -4.62
CA GLU A 152 13.00 -7.21 -5.82
C GLU A 152 11.73 -8.07 -5.98
N ASN A 153 11.01 -8.34 -4.89
CA ASN A 153 9.74 -9.07 -4.93
C ASN A 153 8.52 -8.14 -4.91
N PHE A 154 8.69 -6.82 -5.10
CA PHE A 154 7.60 -5.83 -5.12
C PHE A 154 6.68 -5.88 -3.90
N LEU A 155 7.23 -6.23 -2.73
CA LEU A 155 6.46 -6.32 -1.48
C LEU A 155 6.01 -4.93 -1.01
N PHE A 156 6.82 -3.91 -1.33
CA PHE A 156 6.46 -2.50 -1.21
C PHE A 156 6.82 -1.77 -2.50
N ASP A 157 6.10 -0.69 -2.75
CA ASP A 157 6.40 0.32 -3.76
C ASP A 157 5.81 1.66 -3.26
N ILE A 158 6.12 2.76 -3.94
CA ILE A 158 5.64 4.08 -3.53
C ILE A 158 4.11 4.16 -3.49
N PRO A 159 3.35 3.70 -4.51
CA PRO A 159 1.89 3.61 -4.42
C PRO A 159 1.37 2.85 -3.19
N LYS A 160 1.89 1.66 -2.89
CA LYS A 160 1.49 0.86 -1.71
C LYS A 160 1.77 1.62 -0.41
N LEU A 161 2.90 2.31 -0.30
CA LEU A 161 3.23 3.10 0.88
C LEU A 161 2.30 4.31 1.04
N LEU A 162 1.90 4.95 -0.06
CA LEU A 162 0.88 6.01 -0.06
C LEU A 162 -0.48 5.46 0.38
N ASP A 163 -0.93 4.34 -0.18
CA ASP A 163 -2.20 3.69 0.17
C ASP A 163 -2.23 3.25 1.64
N LEU A 164 -1.13 2.68 2.16
CA LEU A 164 -0.99 2.34 3.57
C LEU A 164 -1.14 3.58 4.47
N CYS A 165 -0.59 4.73 4.06
CA CYS A 165 -0.75 5.98 4.79
C CYS A 165 -2.17 6.52 4.72
N ALA A 166 -2.83 6.45 3.56
CA ALA A 166 -4.22 6.86 3.40
C ALA A 166 -5.19 6.01 4.25
N LEU A 167 -4.99 4.70 4.28
CA LEU A 167 -5.85 3.76 5.01
C LEU A 167 -5.62 3.79 6.52
N TYR A 168 -4.35 3.80 6.97
CA TYR A 168 -4.01 3.57 8.38
C TYR A 168 -3.44 4.80 9.11
N GLY A 169 -3.11 5.86 8.37
CA GLY A 169 -2.42 7.03 8.91
C GLY A 169 -3.21 7.78 9.99
N HIS A 170 -4.54 7.80 9.90
CA HIS A 170 -5.41 8.51 10.84
C HIS A 170 -5.54 7.84 12.21
N SER A 171 -5.37 6.51 12.29
CA SER A 171 -5.65 5.71 13.50
C SER A 171 -4.39 5.09 14.10
N ASN A 172 -3.36 4.84 13.30
CA ASN A 172 -2.18 4.06 13.68
C ASN A 172 -0.85 4.75 13.32
N THR A 173 -0.83 6.10 13.30
CA THR A 173 0.29 6.91 12.80
C THR A 173 1.64 6.51 13.38
N ALA A 174 1.73 6.29 14.69
CA ALA A 174 3.01 5.99 15.35
C ALA A 174 3.61 4.64 14.90
N LEU A 175 2.78 3.59 14.85
CA LEU A 175 3.23 2.27 14.43
C LEU A 175 3.51 2.24 12.92
N LEU A 176 2.64 2.87 12.14
CA LEU A 176 2.83 2.99 10.69
C LEU A 176 4.08 3.82 10.35
N SER A 177 4.38 4.88 11.08
CA SER A 177 5.59 5.68 10.90
C SER A 177 6.84 4.84 11.11
N LYS A 178 6.85 3.99 12.14
CA LYS A 178 7.95 3.05 12.36
C LYS A 178 8.06 2.03 11.21
N MET A 179 6.94 1.52 10.73
CA MET A 179 6.85 0.56 9.62
C MET A 179 7.46 1.15 8.34
N VAL A 180 6.93 2.29 7.89
CA VAL A 180 7.40 3.01 6.69
C VAL A 180 8.85 3.43 6.85
N SER A 181 9.23 3.98 8.00
CA SER A 181 10.63 4.38 8.26
C SER A 181 11.58 3.18 8.18
N ASN A 182 11.17 2.00 8.65
CA ASN A 182 12.01 0.81 8.53
C ASN A 182 12.18 0.36 7.08
N VAL A 183 11.11 0.41 6.26
CA VAL A 183 11.19 0.12 4.82
C VAL A 183 12.23 1.02 4.14
N PHE A 184 12.13 2.34 4.30
CA PHE A 184 13.09 3.29 3.72
C PHE A 184 14.50 3.17 4.30
N THR A 185 14.64 2.78 5.57
CA THR A 185 15.96 2.61 6.21
C THR A 185 16.69 1.39 5.68
N GLN A 186 15.99 0.25 5.56
CA GLN A 186 16.62 -1.00 5.11
C GLN A 186 16.76 -1.07 3.59
N GLN A 187 15.96 -0.30 2.85
CA GLN A 187 16.07 -0.17 1.41
C GLN A 187 16.02 1.30 0.98
N PRO A 188 17.18 1.97 0.86
CA PRO A 188 17.24 3.37 0.47
C PRO A 188 16.76 3.67 -0.96
N GLN A 189 16.72 2.69 -1.86
CA GLN A 189 16.27 2.90 -3.26
C GLN A 189 14.83 3.39 -3.34
N TYR A 190 13.99 3.13 -2.33
CA TYR A 190 12.65 3.72 -2.28
C TYR A 190 12.68 5.26 -2.23
N LEU A 191 13.75 5.90 -1.74
CA LEU A 191 13.87 7.37 -1.87
C LEU A 191 14.04 7.79 -3.33
N ASP A 192 14.82 7.05 -4.10
CA ASP A 192 15.01 7.31 -5.53
C ASP A 192 13.69 7.08 -6.30
N ASP A 193 12.95 6.03 -5.96
CA ASP A 193 11.61 5.78 -6.50
C ASP A 193 10.62 6.89 -6.14
N LEU A 194 10.68 7.40 -4.91
CA LEU A 194 9.87 8.54 -4.49
C LEU A 194 10.22 9.78 -5.32
N HIS A 195 11.51 10.07 -5.51
CA HIS A 195 11.98 11.15 -6.38
C HIS A 195 11.43 10.99 -7.82
N ALA A 196 11.44 9.77 -8.35
CA ALA A 196 10.91 9.46 -9.68
C ALA A 196 9.37 9.54 -9.76
N ALA A 197 8.66 9.27 -8.66
CA ALA A 197 7.20 9.32 -8.59
C ALA A 197 6.64 10.74 -8.43
N VAL A 198 7.38 11.66 -7.81
CA VAL A 198 6.90 13.02 -7.51
C VAL A 198 6.36 13.78 -8.73
N PRO A 199 7.00 13.79 -9.92
CA PRO A 199 6.43 14.45 -11.10
C PRO A 199 5.02 13.94 -11.43
N THR A 200 4.80 12.62 -11.33
CA THR A 200 3.48 12.01 -11.57
C THR A 200 2.47 12.42 -10.50
N ILE A 201 2.88 12.46 -9.22
CA ILE A 201 2.04 12.92 -8.11
C ILE A 201 1.62 14.39 -8.33
N LEU A 202 2.56 15.27 -8.69
CA LEU A 202 2.26 16.68 -8.94
C LEU A 202 1.39 16.87 -10.18
N GLN A 203 1.56 16.04 -11.21
CA GLN A 203 0.76 16.10 -12.43
C GLN A 203 -0.74 15.84 -12.15
N VAL A 204 -1.09 15.08 -11.11
CA VAL A 204 -2.48 14.90 -10.67
C VAL A 204 -3.13 16.25 -10.33
N PHE A 205 -2.47 17.06 -9.49
CA PHE A 205 -2.98 18.38 -9.09
C PHE A 205 -3.02 19.35 -10.28
N VAL A 206 -2.03 19.31 -11.16
CA VAL A 206 -2.02 20.12 -12.40
C VAL A 206 -3.20 19.74 -13.30
N ASN A 207 -3.46 18.45 -13.50
CA ASN A 207 -4.59 17.99 -14.30
C ASN A 207 -5.93 18.43 -13.72
N ILE A 208 -6.08 18.39 -12.38
CA ILE A 208 -7.28 18.89 -11.70
C ILE A 208 -7.44 20.40 -11.91
N ALA A 209 -6.37 21.18 -11.73
CA ALA A 209 -6.38 22.63 -11.95
C ALA A 209 -6.78 23.00 -13.39
N ILE A 210 -6.20 22.31 -14.39
CA ILE A 210 -6.54 22.49 -15.80
C ILE A 210 -8.02 22.18 -16.05
N LYS A 211 -8.55 21.09 -15.48
CA LYS A 211 -9.97 20.74 -15.59
C LYS A 211 -10.90 21.79 -14.98
N CYS A 212 -10.45 22.50 -13.95
CA CYS A 212 -11.16 23.63 -13.35
C CYS A 212 -11.00 24.94 -14.13
N GLY A 213 -10.33 24.95 -15.29
CA GLY A 213 -10.07 26.17 -16.06
C GLY A 213 -9.04 27.11 -15.41
N VAL A 214 -8.24 26.63 -14.46
CA VAL A 214 -7.17 27.41 -13.83
C VAL A 214 -5.97 27.44 -14.77
N GLU A 215 -5.50 28.64 -15.12
CA GLU A 215 -4.28 28.82 -15.92
C GLU A 215 -3.06 28.33 -15.12
N THR A 216 -2.42 27.27 -15.59
CA THR A 216 -1.15 26.78 -15.02
C THR A 216 0.00 27.22 -15.92
N GLU A 217 0.81 28.18 -15.48
CA GLU A 217 2.04 28.55 -16.19
C GLU A 217 3.08 27.40 -16.10
N GLY A 218 3.40 26.77 -17.24
CA GLY A 218 4.55 25.88 -17.38
C GLY A 218 4.24 24.38 -17.36
N SER A 219 3.68 23.85 -18.46
CA SER A 219 3.51 22.41 -18.71
C SER A 219 4.84 21.70 -19.08
N GLY A 220 5.91 21.96 -18.33
CA GLY A 220 7.25 21.41 -18.59
C GLY A 220 7.49 19.99 -18.07
N LEU A 221 6.51 19.35 -17.44
CA LEU A 221 6.67 18.06 -16.75
C LEU A 221 5.83 16.91 -17.33
N ALA A 222 5.20 17.08 -18.49
CA ALA A 222 4.31 16.05 -19.05
C ALA A 222 5.06 14.95 -19.82
N PRO A 223 4.85 13.65 -19.51
CA PRO A 223 4.96 12.61 -20.52
C PRO A 223 3.85 12.83 -21.55
N GLN A 224 4.20 13.09 -22.81
CA GLN A 224 3.23 13.33 -23.88
C GLN A 224 2.43 12.06 -24.19
N LYS A 225 1.15 12.03 -23.80
CA LYS A 225 0.16 11.27 -24.56
C LYS A 225 -0.23 12.11 -25.78
N LEU A 226 -0.12 11.53 -26.97
CA LEU A 226 -0.66 12.06 -28.23
C LEU A 226 -2.18 12.14 -28.12
N ALA A 227 -2.71 13.22 -27.53
CA ALA A 227 -4.12 13.57 -27.62
C ALA A 227 -4.28 14.60 -28.74
N VAL A 228 -4.89 14.15 -29.82
CA VAL A 228 -5.45 14.98 -30.89
C VAL A 228 -6.57 15.83 -30.29
N GLY A 229 -6.45 17.15 -30.41
CA GLY A 229 -7.50 18.12 -30.08
C GLY A 229 -7.25 18.87 -28.77
N GLN A 230 -6.97 20.17 -28.88
CA GLN A 230 -7.07 21.12 -27.78
C GLN A 230 -8.53 21.13 -27.29
N GLN A 231 -8.85 20.35 -26.25
CA GLN A 231 -10.08 20.57 -25.50
C GLN A 231 -9.89 21.81 -24.63
N VAL A 232 -10.64 22.86 -24.97
CA VAL A 232 -10.87 24.00 -24.10
C VAL A 232 -11.77 23.48 -22.98
N TRP A 233 -11.21 23.26 -21.79
CA TRP A 233 -11.97 22.85 -20.62
C TRP A 233 -12.85 24.03 -20.19
N GLY A 234 -14.14 23.76 -19.95
CA GLY A 234 -15.11 24.77 -19.54
C GLY A 234 -14.87 25.26 -18.12
N ASP A 235 -15.36 26.45 -17.81
CA ASP A 235 -15.43 27.00 -16.45
C ASP A 235 -16.11 25.98 -15.51
N VAL A 236 -15.68 25.89 -14.24
CA VAL A 236 -16.30 25.04 -13.20
C VAL A 236 -17.81 25.27 -13.14
N ALA A 237 -18.25 26.51 -13.38
CA ALA A 237 -19.67 26.88 -13.44
C ALA A 237 -20.49 26.17 -14.53
N SER A 238 -19.82 25.57 -15.52
CA SER A 238 -20.43 24.85 -16.65
C SER A 238 -20.33 23.33 -16.55
N MET A 239 -19.63 22.80 -15.54
CA MET A 239 -19.45 21.36 -15.34
C MET A 239 -20.75 20.70 -14.86
N GLU A 240 -20.99 19.46 -15.28
CA GLU A 240 -22.08 18.66 -14.72
C GLU A 240 -21.81 18.36 -13.24
N SER A 241 -22.87 18.29 -12.43
CA SER A 241 -22.75 18.09 -10.98
C SER A 241 -21.99 16.80 -10.61
N ALA A 242 -22.19 15.72 -11.38
CA ALA A 242 -21.49 14.45 -11.14
C ALA A 242 -19.99 14.56 -11.47
N GLU A 243 -19.64 15.23 -12.57
CA GLU A 243 -18.24 15.47 -12.96
C GLU A 243 -17.53 16.35 -11.92
N LEU A 244 -18.20 17.40 -11.42
CA LEU A 244 -17.66 18.25 -10.37
C LEU A 244 -17.45 17.46 -9.07
N GLN A 245 -18.41 16.61 -8.70
CA GLN A 245 -18.29 15.75 -7.52
C GLN A 245 -17.09 14.81 -7.63
N ASP A 246 -16.94 14.10 -8.76
CA ASP A 246 -15.80 13.21 -9.00
C ASP A 246 -14.46 13.96 -8.94
N LEU A 247 -14.41 15.18 -9.49
CA LEU A 247 -13.21 16.00 -9.48
C LEU A 247 -12.82 16.43 -8.06
N VAL A 248 -13.80 16.85 -7.24
CA VAL A 248 -13.59 17.23 -5.83
C VAL A 248 -13.17 16.01 -5.01
N LEU A 249 -13.81 14.87 -5.20
CA LEU A 249 -13.44 13.62 -4.50
C LEU A 249 -12.02 13.19 -4.87
N TYR A 250 -11.65 13.27 -6.16
CA TYR A 250 -10.31 12.93 -6.61
C TYR A 250 -9.24 13.89 -6.06
N LEU A 251 -9.53 15.19 -5.99
CA LEU A 251 -8.67 16.18 -5.36
C LEU A 251 -8.48 15.90 -3.87
N ALA A 252 -9.59 15.64 -3.16
CA ALA A 252 -9.57 15.35 -1.73
C ALA A 252 -8.77 14.08 -1.44
N ASP A 253 -9.03 12.98 -2.16
CA ASP A 253 -8.28 11.72 -2.03
C ASP A 253 -6.78 11.92 -2.26
N SER A 254 -6.41 12.61 -3.34
CA SER A 254 -5.02 12.92 -3.66
C SER A 254 -4.33 13.76 -2.56
N ALA A 255 -5.02 14.78 -2.06
CA ALA A 255 -4.49 15.67 -1.03
C ALA A 255 -4.38 14.96 0.34
N ILE A 256 -5.39 14.19 0.72
CA ILE A 256 -5.42 13.46 2.00
C ILE A 256 -4.37 12.34 1.99
N THR A 257 -4.24 11.60 0.89
CA THR A 257 -3.22 10.56 0.73
C THR A 257 -1.81 11.15 0.88
N LEU A 258 -1.52 12.24 0.16
CA LEU A 258 -0.20 12.89 0.25
C LEU A 258 0.07 13.47 1.65
N THR A 259 -0.92 14.11 2.26
CA THR A 259 -0.81 14.67 3.62
C THR A 259 -0.59 13.57 4.65
N SER A 260 -1.31 12.46 4.53
CA SER A 260 -1.17 11.29 5.41
C SER A 260 0.23 10.69 5.29
N PHE A 261 0.75 10.54 4.07
CA PHE A 261 2.11 10.06 3.84
C PHE A 261 3.16 10.99 4.44
N LEU A 262 3.05 12.31 4.25
CA LEU A 262 3.97 13.29 4.84
C LEU A 262 3.91 13.33 6.37
N THR A 263 2.73 13.08 6.94
CA THR A 263 2.55 12.99 8.39
C THR A 263 3.20 11.73 8.97
N VAL A 264 3.06 10.60 8.26
CA VAL A 264 3.61 9.31 8.66
C VAL A 264 5.13 9.23 8.43
N PHE A 265 5.62 9.82 7.34
CA PHE A 265 7.03 9.83 6.95
C PHE A 265 7.53 11.24 6.61
N PRO A 266 7.72 12.12 7.61
CA PRO A 266 8.22 13.48 7.41
C PRO A 266 9.51 13.61 6.59
N PRO A 267 10.48 12.66 6.60
CA PRO A 267 11.67 12.72 5.77
C PRO A 267 11.40 12.79 4.26
N ALA A 268 10.20 12.48 3.78
CA ALA A 268 9.80 12.70 2.39
C ALA A 268 9.55 14.18 2.02
N SER A 269 9.33 15.06 3.00
CA SER A 269 9.00 16.47 2.73
C SER A 269 10.04 17.17 1.85
N PRO A 270 11.37 17.09 2.10
CA PRO A 270 12.36 17.74 1.26
C PRO A 270 12.34 17.24 -0.20
N VAL A 271 12.06 15.96 -0.42
CA VAL A 271 11.97 15.34 -1.75
C VAL A 271 10.83 15.98 -2.56
N LEU A 272 9.68 16.16 -1.92
CA LEU A 272 8.52 16.85 -2.51
C LEU A 272 8.80 18.35 -2.72
N HIS A 273 9.49 19.02 -1.78
CA HIS A 273 9.84 20.44 -1.90
C HIS A 273 10.83 20.75 -3.04
N GLN A 274 11.82 19.89 -3.27
CA GLN A 274 12.87 20.09 -4.27
C GLN A 274 12.34 20.17 -5.72
N LEU A 275 11.16 19.62 -5.98
CA LEU A 275 10.51 19.58 -7.30
C LEU A 275 9.48 20.71 -7.52
N HIS A 276 9.61 21.82 -6.78
CA HIS A 276 8.84 23.08 -6.85
C HIS A 276 7.67 23.27 -5.89
N PHE A 277 7.93 23.25 -4.58
CA PHE A 277 7.18 24.06 -3.61
C PHE A 277 7.95 25.35 -3.21
N GLY A 278 8.66 26.00 -4.16
CA GLY A 278 8.94 27.45 -4.05
C GLY A 278 7.63 28.25 -4.17
N PRO A 279 7.56 29.58 -3.93
CA PRO A 279 6.36 30.35 -3.50
C PRO A 279 5.12 30.24 -4.43
N ARG A 280 4.53 29.05 -4.50
CA ARG A 280 3.50 28.60 -5.44
C ARG A 280 2.27 28.03 -4.72
N SER A 281 2.33 27.93 -3.38
CA SER A 281 1.19 27.62 -2.50
C SER A 281 0.60 28.87 -1.82
N VAL A 282 0.83 30.07 -2.36
CA VAL A 282 0.20 31.32 -1.87
C VAL A 282 -1.10 31.66 -2.63
N HIS A 283 -1.52 30.85 -3.61
CA HIS A 283 -2.73 31.14 -4.41
C HIS A 283 -3.79 30.04 -4.40
N PHE A 284 -3.74 29.10 -3.45
CA PHE A 284 -4.88 28.21 -3.15
C PHE A 284 -5.50 28.62 -1.81
N HIS A 285 -6.26 29.71 -1.85
CA HIS A 285 -7.26 30.08 -0.84
C HIS A 285 -8.48 30.65 -1.55
#